data_AF-A0A2G9U564-F1
#
_entry.id   AF-A0A2G9U564-F1
#
_cell.length_a   1.000
_cell.length_b   1.000
_cell.length_c   1.000
_cell.angle_alpha   90.00
_cell.angle_beta   90.00
_cell.angle_gamma   90.00
#
_symmetry.space_group_name_H-M   'P 1'
#
loop_
_entity.id
_entity.type
_entity.pdbx_description
1 polymer ?
#
loop_
_entity_poly.entity_id
_entity_poly.type
_entity_poly.pdbx_seq_one_letter_code
_entity_poly.pdbx_strand_id
1 'polypeptide(L)'
;MIGRGALIKPWIFTEIDERRTWDISASERLDLMKQFVNYGLDHWGSDDAGVERTRRFLLEWLSFQCRYIPVGILERIPQRMNDRPPLYYGRNDLETLLSSHRASDWIDISRMLLGPTPDGFTFIPKHKASSY
;
A
#
# COMPACT_ATOMS: atom_id res chain seq x y z
N MET A 1 3.11 15.30 15.03
CA MET A 1 3.08 13.82 15.10
C MET A 1 2.44 13.29 13.83
N ILE A 2 3.12 12.36 13.13
CA ILE A 2 2.65 11.76 11.87
C ILE A 2 2.20 10.33 12.19
N GLY A 3 0.94 10.00 11.87
CA GLY A 3 0.38 8.65 12.04
C GLY A 3 -0.03 8.06 10.71
N ARG A 4 -1.31 8.23 10.34
CA ARG A 4 -1.89 7.71 9.08
C ARG A 4 -1.09 8.08 7.82
N GLY A 5 -0.50 9.27 7.77
CA GLY A 5 0.32 9.72 6.65
C GLY A 5 1.51 8.79 6.37
N ALA A 6 2.12 8.21 7.41
CA ALA A 6 3.22 7.25 7.26
C ALA A 6 2.76 5.88 6.72
N LEU A 7 1.48 5.51 6.92
CA LEU A 7 0.90 4.29 6.34
C LEU A 7 0.56 4.48 4.85
N ILE A 8 0.06 5.66 4.48
CA ILE A 8 -0.21 6.01 3.09
C ILE A 8 1.11 6.16 2.32
N LYS A 9 2.11 6.74 2.98
CA LYS A 9 3.38 7.17 2.38
C LYS A 9 4.55 6.90 3.33
N PRO A 10 5.11 5.68 3.33
CA PRO A 10 6.22 5.32 4.23
C PRO A 10 7.46 6.22 4.08
N TRP A 11 7.72 6.74 2.88
CA TRP A 11 8.85 7.63 2.59
C TRP A 11 8.60 9.10 2.98
N ILE A 12 7.49 9.41 3.68
CA ILE A 12 7.18 10.79 4.10
C ILE A 12 8.28 11.41 4.97
N PHE A 13 9.00 10.59 5.74
CA PHE A 13 10.11 11.07 6.57
C PHE A 13 11.28 11.57 5.73
N THR A 14 11.61 10.87 4.65
CA THR A 14 12.63 11.30 3.67
C THR A 14 12.25 12.63 3.02
N GLU A 15 10.98 12.80 2.65
CA GLU A 15 10.52 14.07 2.06
C GLU A 15 10.59 15.25 3.03
N ILE A 16 10.30 15.02 4.31
CA ILE A 16 10.37 16.05 5.35
C ILE A 16 11.83 16.47 5.57
N ASP A 17 12.73 15.49 5.66
CA ASP A 17 14.15 15.73 5.89
C ASP A 17 14.79 16.45 4.69
N GLU A 18 14.53 15.95 3.48
CA GLU A 18 15.09 16.48 2.23
C GLU A 18 14.32 17.69 1.67
N ARG A 19 13.21 18.09 2.30
CA ARG A 19 12.32 19.18 1.88
C ARG A 19 11.90 19.10 0.40
N ARG A 20 11.68 17.89 -0.11
CA ARG A 20 11.25 17.64 -1.50
C ARG A 20 10.02 16.75 -1.55
N THR A 21 9.29 16.84 -2.66
CA THR A 21 8.28 15.84 -2.99
C THR A 21 8.94 14.73 -3.82
N TRP A 22 8.76 13.48 -3.41
CA TRP A 22 9.26 12.31 -4.10
C TRP A 22 8.14 11.68 -4.93
N ASP A 23 8.25 11.79 -6.24
CA ASP A 23 7.42 11.06 -7.19
C ASP A 23 7.92 9.62 -7.37
N ILE A 24 7.72 8.79 -6.34
CA ILE A 24 8.15 7.39 -6.34
C ILE A 24 7.44 6.62 -7.47
N SER A 25 8.15 5.71 -8.13
CA SER A 25 7.57 4.83 -9.15
C SER A 25 6.75 3.69 -8.52
N ALA A 26 5.88 3.07 -9.32
CA ALA A 26 5.11 1.90 -8.91
C ALA A 26 6.02 0.71 -8.54
N SER A 27 7.15 0.54 -9.21
CA SER A 27 8.13 -0.51 -8.91
C SER A 27 8.81 -0.28 -7.57
N GLU A 28 9.27 0.94 -7.29
CA GLU A 28 9.83 1.29 -5.98
C GLU A 28 8.81 1.11 -4.85
N ARG A 29 7.53 1.44 -5.09
CA ARG A 29 6.44 1.15 -4.13
C ARG A 29 6.30 -0.35 -3.88
N LEU A 30 6.38 -1.18 -4.92
CA LEU A 30 6.32 -2.63 -4.81
C LEU A 30 7.55 -3.18 -4.07
N ASP A 31 8.74 -2.60 -4.27
CA ASP A 31 9.95 -3.01 -3.56
C ASP A 31 9.88 -2.72 -2.06
N LEU A 32 9.24 -1.61 -1.66
CA LEU A 32 8.92 -1.36 -0.25
C LEU A 32 7.99 -2.45 0.33
N MET A 33 7.06 -2.97 -0.47
CA MET A 33 6.19 -4.08 -0.04
C MET A 33 6.96 -5.40 0.08
N LYS A 34 7.90 -5.68 -0.83
CA LYS A 34 8.78 -6.84 -0.72
C LYS A 34 9.62 -6.78 0.55
N GLN A 35 10.17 -5.61 0.88
CA GLN A 35 10.92 -5.42 2.14
C GLN A 35 10.05 -5.67 3.36
N PHE A 36 8.83 -5.12 3.39
CA PHE A 36 7.86 -5.37 4.46
C PHE A 36 7.54 -6.87 4.61
N VAL A 37 7.30 -7.56 3.50
CA VAL A 37 7.04 -9.01 3.49
C VAL A 37 8.23 -9.79 4.03
N ASN A 38 9.45 -9.48 3.58
CA ASN A 38 10.66 -10.15 4.07
C ASN A 38 10.81 -9.99 5.59
N TYR A 39 10.65 -8.77 6.10
CA TYR A 39 10.68 -8.53 7.56
C TYR A 39 9.56 -9.26 8.30
N GLY A 40 8.37 -9.36 7.70
CA GLY A 40 7.26 -10.13 8.27
C GLY A 40 7.58 -11.62 8.38
N LEU A 41 8.16 -12.21 7.32
CA LEU A 41 8.55 -13.62 7.29
C LEU A 41 9.75 -13.90 8.22
N ASP A 42 10.71 -13.00 8.31
CA ASP A 42 11.83 -13.10 9.26
C ASP A 42 11.32 -13.07 10.72
N HIS A 43 10.27 -12.31 10.99
CA HIS A 43 9.73 -12.13 12.33
C HIS A 43 8.71 -13.20 12.75
N TRP A 44 7.79 -13.57 11.85
CA TRP A 44 6.69 -14.49 12.15
C TRP A 44 6.92 -15.92 11.64
N GLY A 45 7.94 -16.14 10.81
CA GLY A 45 8.21 -17.41 10.16
C GLY A 45 7.66 -17.49 8.74
N SER A 46 8.19 -18.45 7.99
CA SER A 46 7.79 -18.79 6.62
C SER A 46 6.91 -20.04 6.55
N ASP A 47 6.42 -20.53 7.69
CA ASP A 47 5.37 -21.54 7.76
C ASP A 47 4.01 -20.92 7.42
N ASP A 48 2.98 -21.75 7.23
CA ASP A 48 1.65 -21.30 6.83
C ASP A 48 1.09 -20.23 7.79
N ALA A 49 1.33 -20.40 9.10
CA ALA A 49 0.89 -19.44 10.12
C ALA A 49 1.61 -18.09 10.01
N GLY A 50 2.92 -18.09 9.80
CA GLY A 50 3.74 -16.89 9.62
C GLY A 50 3.42 -16.15 8.31
N VAL A 51 3.22 -16.89 7.22
CA VAL A 51 2.80 -16.35 5.91
C VAL A 51 1.43 -15.67 6.03
N GLU A 52 0.44 -16.33 6.62
CA GLU A 52 -0.91 -15.76 6.75
C GLU A 52 -0.94 -14.55 7.71
N ARG A 53 -0.10 -14.56 8.75
CA ARG A 53 0.06 -13.39 9.63
C ARG A 53 0.69 -12.22 8.88
N THR A 54 1.75 -12.46 8.11
CA THR A 54 2.37 -11.45 7.24
C THR A 54 1.38 -10.90 6.24
N ARG A 55 0.61 -11.78 5.58
CA ARG A 55 -0.43 -11.44 4.61
C ARG A 55 -1.48 -10.53 5.23
N ARG A 56 -1.97 -10.85 6.44
CA ARG A 56 -2.97 -10.02 7.13
C ARG A 56 -2.45 -8.59 7.33
N PHE A 57 -1.24 -8.41 7.83
CA PHE A 57 -0.69 -7.08 8.06
C PHE A 57 -0.37 -6.33 6.76
N LEU A 58 0.09 -7.04 5.73
CA LEU A 58 0.27 -6.47 4.39
C LEU A 58 -1.05 -5.93 3.84
N LEU A 59 -2.14 -6.71 3.93
CA LEU A 59 -3.47 -6.29 3.47
C LEU A 59 -4.01 -5.09 4.25
N GLU A 60 -3.79 -5.05 5.56
CA GLU A 60 -4.11 -3.85 6.36
C GLU A 60 -3.32 -2.64 5.88
N TRP A 61 -2.03 -2.77 5.60
CA TRP A 61 -1.22 -1.67 5.08
C TRP A 61 -1.65 -1.23 3.67
N LEU A 62 -1.95 -2.16 2.76
CA LEU A 62 -2.47 -1.87 1.42
C LEU A 62 -3.77 -1.04 1.46
N SER A 63 -4.64 -1.29 2.45
CA SER A 63 -5.85 -0.49 2.66
C SER A 63 -5.59 0.99 2.98
N PHE A 64 -4.37 1.32 3.42
CA PHE A 64 -3.91 2.71 3.56
C PHE A 64 -3.13 3.19 2.35
N GLN A 65 -2.17 2.40 1.87
CA GLN A 65 -1.25 2.79 0.82
C GLN A 65 -1.97 3.05 -0.52
N CYS A 66 -3.12 2.40 -0.76
CA CYS A 66 -3.93 2.64 -1.95
C CYS A 66 -4.47 4.08 -2.09
N ARG A 67 -4.41 4.89 -1.01
CA ARG A 67 -4.78 6.31 -1.05
C ARG A 67 -3.68 7.23 -1.59
N TYR A 68 -2.47 6.70 -1.77
CA TYR A 68 -1.39 7.48 -2.38
C TYR A 68 -1.74 7.74 -3.85
N ILE A 69 -1.52 8.98 -4.28
CA ILE A 69 -1.69 9.38 -5.66
C ILE A 69 -0.29 9.73 -6.20
N PRO A 70 0.11 9.15 -7.33
CA PRO A 70 1.37 9.50 -7.99
C PRO A 70 1.46 11.01 -8.23
N VAL A 71 2.63 11.60 -7.98
CA VAL A 71 2.77 13.06 -8.04
C VAL A 71 2.68 13.54 -9.48
N GLY A 72 3.21 12.76 -10.42
CA GLY A 72 3.17 13.08 -11.85
C GLY A 72 1.77 13.19 -12.48
N ILE A 73 0.71 12.77 -11.78
CA ILE A 73 -0.68 12.91 -12.26
C ILE A 73 -1.51 13.93 -11.46
N LEU A 74 -0.95 14.51 -10.41
CA LEU A 74 -1.64 15.51 -9.61
C LEU A 74 -1.60 16.88 -10.30
N GLU A 75 -2.78 17.49 -10.46
CA GLU A 75 -2.87 18.87 -10.97
C GLU A 75 -2.26 19.88 -9.99
N ARG A 76 -2.37 19.61 -8.68
CA ARG A 76 -1.90 20.49 -7.60
C ARG A 76 -1.05 19.72 -6.59
N ILE A 77 0.11 20.28 -6.28
CA ILE A 77 1.03 19.79 -5.24
C ILE A 77 1.11 20.79 -4.07
N PRO A 78 1.32 20.32 -2.83
CA PRO A 78 1.42 18.92 -2.39
C PRO A 78 0.05 18.25 -2.22
N GLN A 79 0.01 16.92 -2.37
CA GLN A 79 -1.18 16.10 -2.08
C GLN A 79 -1.58 16.28 -0.61
N ARG A 80 -2.85 16.58 -0.33
CA ARG A 80 -3.37 16.63 1.04
C ARG A 80 -3.91 15.25 1.43
N MET A 81 -3.77 14.90 2.70
CA MET A 81 -4.16 13.57 3.21
C MET A 81 -5.66 13.25 3.04
N ASN A 82 -6.51 14.28 2.99
CA ASN A 82 -7.96 14.13 2.84
C ASN A 82 -8.42 14.31 1.38
N ASP A 83 -7.50 14.52 0.44
CA ASP A 83 -7.87 14.64 -0.97
C ASP A 83 -8.46 13.32 -1.46
N ARG A 84 -9.64 13.42 -2.06
CA ARG A 84 -10.35 12.30 -2.68
C ARG A 84 -10.31 12.53 -4.19
N PRO A 85 -9.30 12.02 -4.89
CA PRO A 85 -9.20 12.20 -6.32
C PRO A 85 -10.36 11.50 -7.02
N PRO A 86 -10.78 11.98 -8.20
CA PRO A 86 -11.61 11.18 -9.08
C PRO A 86 -10.90 9.88 -9.47
N LEU A 87 -11.64 8.91 -9.99
CA LEU A 87 -11.05 7.71 -10.57
C LEU A 87 -10.07 8.11 -11.67
N TYR A 88 -8.86 7.54 -11.62
CA TYR A 88 -7.80 7.80 -12.56
C TYR A 88 -7.14 6.49 -12.98
N TYR A 89 -6.51 6.52 -14.14
CA TYR A 89 -5.57 5.51 -14.57
C TYR A 89 -4.17 5.98 -14.19
N GLY A 90 -3.41 5.16 -13.47
CA GLY A 90 -2.05 5.47 -13.06
C GLY A 90 -1.10 5.59 -14.27
N ARG A 91 0.18 5.88 -14.03
CA ARG A 91 1.17 5.96 -15.12
C ARG A 91 1.35 4.62 -15.85
N ASN A 92 0.97 3.50 -15.22
CA ASN A 92 0.94 2.16 -15.78
C ASN A 92 -0.09 1.27 -15.03
N ASP A 93 -0.25 0.02 -15.49
CA ASP A 93 -1.17 -0.96 -14.89
C ASP A 93 -0.85 -1.26 -13.42
N LEU A 94 0.43 -1.41 -13.08
CA LEU A 94 0.85 -1.68 -11.70
C LEU A 94 0.47 -0.52 -10.79
N GLU A 95 0.67 0.71 -11.22
CA GLU A 95 0.29 1.88 -10.45
C GLU A 95 -1.21 1.97 -10.23
N THR A 96 -1.99 1.65 -11.28
CA THR A 96 -3.45 1.58 -11.20
C THR A 96 -3.88 0.51 -10.20
N LEU A 97 -3.24 -0.66 -10.21
CA LEU A 97 -3.48 -1.75 -9.26
C LEU A 97 -3.15 -1.32 -7.83
N LEU A 98 -1.98 -0.70 -7.61
CA LEU A 98 -1.54 -0.23 -6.31
C LEU A 98 -2.39 0.91 -5.74
N SER A 99 -3.16 1.61 -6.57
CA SER A 99 -4.08 2.67 -6.18
C SER A 99 -5.54 2.20 -6.08
N SER A 100 -5.81 0.91 -6.32
CA SER A 100 -7.16 0.36 -6.25
C SER A 100 -7.70 0.33 -4.82
N HIS A 101 -8.98 0.69 -4.66
CA HIS A 101 -9.70 0.60 -3.39
C HIS A 101 -10.40 -0.77 -3.18
N ARG A 102 -10.22 -1.73 -4.11
CA ARG A 102 -10.87 -3.04 -4.03
C ARG A 102 -10.02 -4.01 -3.21
N ALA A 103 -10.66 -4.72 -2.29
CA ALA A 103 -9.99 -5.76 -1.50
C ALA A 103 -9.49 -6.94 -2.35
N SER A 104 -10.16 -7.25 -3.47
CA SER A 104 -9.69 -8.25 -4.45
C SER A 104 -8.29 -7.92 -4.95
N ASP A 105 -8.05 -6.66 -5.29
CA ASP A 105 -6.81 -6.21 -5.91
C ASP A 105 -5.67 -6.23 -4.89
N TRP A 106 -5.97 -5.93 -3.61
CA TRP A 106 -5.01 -6.10 -2.52
C TRP A 106 -4.67 -7.57 -2.26
N ILE A 107 -5.66 -8.46 -2.37
CA ILE A 107 -5.45 -9.90 -2.29
C ILE A 107 -4.54 -10.35 -3.43
N ASP A 108 -4.76 -9.87 -4.65
CA ASP A 108 -3.92 -10.20 -5.80
C ASP A 108 -2.47 -9.71 -5.62
N ILE A 109 -2.25 -8.48 -5.14
CA ILE A 109 -0.91 -7.99 -4.77
C ILE A 109 -0.28 -8.91 -3.71
N SER A 110 -1.03 -9.29 -2.68
CA SER A 110 -0.53 -10.21 -1.66
C SER A 110 -0.19 -11.59 -2.24
N ARG A 111 -0.92 -12.06 -3.26
CA ARG A 111 -0.63 -13.32 -3.95
C ARG A 111 0.67 -13.27 -4.73
N MET A 112 0.96 -12.12 -5.35
CA MET A 112 2.23 -11.90 -6.06
C MET A 112 3.44 -11.96 -5.13
N LEU A 113 3.28 -11.57 -3.86
CA LEU A 113 4.38 -11.45 -2.89
C LEU A 113 4.53 -12.66 -1.95
N LEU A 114 3.42 -13.30 -1.57
CA LEU A 114 3.37 -14.34 -0.54
C LEU A 114 2.84 -15.69 -1.07
N GLY A 115 2.59 -15.80 -2.39
CA GLY A 115 1.99 -17.00 -2.98
C GLY A 115 0.47 -17.07 -2.80
N PRO A 116 -0.16 -18.17 -3.22
CA PRO A 116 -1.62 -18.31 -3.27
C PRO A 116 -2.27 -18.14 -1.89
N THR A 117 -3.53 -17.71 -1.90
CA THR A 117 -4.39 -17.68 -0.71
C THR A 117 -5.21 -18.97 -0.63
N PRO A 118 -5.69 -19.36 0.56
CA PRO A 118 -6.65 -20.45 0.70
C PRO A 118 -7.92 -20.21 -0.13
N ASP A 119 -8.58 -21.29 -0.53
CA ASP A 119 -9.83 -21.20 -1.28
C ASP A 119 -10.90 -20.43 -0.48
N GLY A 120 -11.55 -19.47 -1.14
CA GLY A 120 -12.57 -18.63 -0.51
C GLY A 120 -12.02 -17.58 0.45
N PHE A 121 -10.72 -17.30 0.45
CA PHE A 121 -10.13 -16.23 1.27
C PHE A 121 -10.79 -14.89 0.97
N THR A 122 -11.23 -14.20 2.03
CA THR A 122 -11.77 -12.84 1.95
C THR A 122 -11.05 -11.94 2.95
N PHE A 123 -10.88 -10.69 2.57
CA PHE A 123 -10.28 -9.68 3.43
C PHE A 123 -11.25 -8.53 3.65
N ILE A 124 -11.49 -8.23 4.93
CA ILE A 124 -12.23 -7.05 5.37
C ILE A 124 -11.25 -6.19 6.19
N PRO A 125 -10.94 -4.95 5.75
CA PRO A 125 -10.09 -4.05 6.49
C PRO A 125 -10.62 -3.81 7.89
N LYS A 126 -9.76 -3.90 8.90
CA LYS A 126 -10.15 -3.64 10.28
C LYS A 126 -10.55 -2.18 10.47
N HIS A 127 -9.82 -1.29 9.82
CA HIS A 127 -10.15 0.13 9.81
C HIS A 127 -11.04 0.37 8.60
N LYS A 128 -12.31 0.78 8.83
CA LYS A 128 -13.10 1.38 7.74
C LYS A 128 -12.24 2.49 7.17
N ALA A 129 -11.75 2.30 5.95
CA ALA A 129 -10.97 3.31 5.26
C ALA A 129 -11.74 4.63 5.09
N SER A 130 -13.05 4.59 5.34
CA SER A 130 -13.98 5.68 5.57
C SER A 130 -14.19 5.93 7.07
N SER A 131 -13.37 6.79 7.68
CA SER A 131 -13.82 7.52 8.88
C SER A 131 -13.93 8.98 8.47
N TYR A 132 -15.18 9.33 8.10
CA TYR A 132 -15.76 10.62 7.72
C TYR A 132 -15.22 11.28 6.44
#